data_AF-A0A4Q6GKZ0-F1
#
_entry.id   AF-A0A4Q6GKZ0-F1
#
_cell.length_a   1.000
_cell.length_b   1.000
_cell.length_c   1.000
_cell.angle_alpha   90.00
_cell.angle_beta   90.00
_cell.angle_gamma   90.00
#
_symmetry.space_group_name_H-M   'P 1'
#
loop_
_entity.id
_entity.type
_entity.pdbx_description
1 polymer ?
#
loop_
_entity_poly.entity_id
_entity_poly.type
_entity_poly.pdbx_seq_one_letter_code
_entity_poly.pdbx_strand_id
1 'polypeptide(L)' 'MTAVRPVAILGGVRIPFCRQNTAYADVGNLGMSVRTLGALVERFGLHG' A
#
# COMPACT_ATOMS: atom_id res chain seq x y z
N MET A 1 35.05 -6.99 3.04
CA MET A 1 34.00 -6.01 3.43
C MET A 1 32.96 -5.99 2.34
N THR A 2 31.75 -6.49 2.59
CA THR A 2 30.66 -6.53 1.60
C THR A 2 30.24 -5.11 1.27
N ALA A 3 30.29 -4.72 0.00
CA ALA A 3 29.89 -3.38 -0.43
C ALA A 3 28.38 -3.18 -0.14
N VAL A 4 28.04 -2.08 0.52
CA VAL A 4 26.65 -1.72 0.83
C VAL A 4 25.94 -1.39 -0.48
N ARG A 5 24.86 -2.11 -0.80
CA ARG A 5 24.01 -1.81 -1.96
C ARG A 5 23.09 -0.65 -1.57
N PRO A 6 23.15 0.52 -2.23
CA PRO A 6 22.28 1.64 -1.90
C PRO A 6 20.82 1.28 -2.22
N VAL A 7 19.93 1.52 -1.27
CA VAL A 7 18.48 1.30 -1.40
C VAL A 7 17.78 2.63 -1.13
N ALA A 8 16.74 2.94 -1.90
CA ALA A 8 15.93 4.13 -1.75
C ALA A 8 14.44 3.77 -1.66
N ILE A 9 13.67 4.58 -0.93
CA ILE A 9 12.20 4.50 -0.89
C ILE A 9 11.67 5.50 -1.92
N LEU A 10 11.08 4.99 -3.01
CA LEU A 10 10.56 5.80 -4.12
C LEU A 10 9.23 6.51 -3.76
N GLY A 11 8.49 5.95 -2.81
CA GLY A 11 7.26 6.53 -2.28
C GLY A 11 6.37 5.47 -1.64
N GLY A 12 5.14 5.85 -1.31
CA GLY A 12 4.17 4.96 -0.68
C GLY A 12 2.75 5.49 -0.79
N VAL A 13 1.78 4.58 -0.69
CA VAL A 13 0.34 4.88 -0.70
C VAL A 13 -0.31 4.21 0.51
N ARG A 14 -1.45 4.75 0.95
CA ARG A 14 -2.20 4.27 2.12
C ARG A 14 -3.69 4.38 1.86
N ILE A 15 -4.47 3.53 2.51
CA ILE A 15 -5.90 3.76 2.67
C ILE A 15 -6.17 4.88 3.69
N PRO A 16 -7.29 5.61 3.57
CA PRO A 16 -7.75 6.53 4.61
C PRO A 16 -7.90 5.82 5.95
N PHE A 17 -7.66 6.53 7.04
CA PHE A 17 -7.99 6.01 8.36
C PHE A 17 -9.45 6.25 8.67
N CYS A 18 -10.10 5.24 9.25
CA CYS A 18 -11.41 5.38 9.84
C CYS A 18 -11.40 4.79 11.26
N ARG A 19 -12.43 5.12 12.05
CA ARG A 19 -12.61 4.54 13.38
C ARG A 19 -13.00 3.07 13.24
N GLN A 20 -12.67 2.26 14.23
CA GLN A 20 -13.11 0.86 14.28
C GLN A 20 -14.65 0.79 14.20
N ASN A 21 -15.17 -0.21 13.46
CA ASN A 21 -16.60 -0.43 13.23
C ASN A 21 -17.32 0.75 12.51
N THR A 22 -16.62 1.48 11.63
CA THR A 22 -17.23 2.52 10.78
C THR A 22 -17.06 2.23 9.29
N ALA A 23 -16.31 3.04 8.54
CA ALA A 23 -16.24 2.97 7.07
C ALA A 23 -15.67 1.64 6.52
N TYR A 24 -14.91 0.89 7.31
CA TYR A 24 -14.40 -0.44 6.95
C TYR A 24 -15.02 -1.55 7.82
N ALA A 25 -16.18 -1.33 8.44
CA ALA A 25 -16.79 -2.33 9.33
C ALA A 25 -17.04 -3.67 8.61
N ASP A 26 -17.49 -3.59 7.36
CA ASP A 26 -17.82 -4.77 6.54
C ASP A 26 -16.65 -5.23 5.65
N VAL A 27 -15.51 -4.54 5.69
CA VAL A 27 -14.35 -4.80 4.83
C VAL A 27 -13.23 -5.42 5.66
N GLY A 28 -12.85 -6.66 5.33
CA GLY A 28 -11.72 -7.33 5.97
C GLY A 28 -10.35 -6.73 5.59
N ASN A 29 -9.32 -7.11 6.35
CA ASN A 29 -7.93 -6.69 6.12
C ASN A 29 -7.43 -6.99 4.70
N LEU A 30 -7.90 -8.08 4.09
CA LEU A 30 -7.56 -8.44 2.72
C LEU A 30 -8.12 -7.43 1.70
N GLY A 31 -9.36 -6.98 1.84
CA GLY A 31 -9.93 -5.97 0.94
C GLY A 31 -9.17 -4.65 1.02
N MET A 32 -8.79 -4.26 2.25
CA MET A 32 -7.97 -3.09 2.52
C MET A 32 -6.56 -3.19 1.92
N SER A 33 -5.90 -4.36 2.02
CA SER A 33 -4.56 -4.57 1.46
C SER A 33 -4.57 -4.59 -0.07
N VAL A 34 -5.58 -5.24 -0.68
CA VAL A 34 -5.77 -5.26 -2.14
C VAL A 34 -5.97 -3.84 -2.68
N ARG A 35 -6.79 -3.02 -2.01
CA ARG A 35 -6.98 -1.61 -2.41
C ARG A 35 -5.67 -0.82 -2.36
N THR A 36 -4.86 -1.04 -1.32
CA THR A 36 -3.56 -0.36 -1.16
C THR A 36 -2.60 -0.77 -2.28
N LEU A 37 -2.52 -2.06 -2.59
CA LEU A 37 -1.65 -2.59 -3.64
C LEU A 37 -2.07 -2.10 -5.03
N GLY A 38 -3.38 -2.14 -5.34
CA GLY A 38 -3.89 -1.64 -6.62
C GLY A 38 -3.58 -0.15 -6.82
N ALA A 39 -3.80 0.68 -5.80
CA ALA A 39 -3.47 2.09 -5.85
C ALA A 39 -1.95 2.36 -6.00
N LEU A 40 -1.10 1.47 -5.46
CA LEU A 40 0.35 1.54 -5.62
C LEU A 40 0.73 1.24 -7.06
N VAL A 41 0.19 0.18 -7.64
CA VAL A 41 0.42 -0.20 -9.04
C VAL A 41 0.01 0.92 -9.99
N GLU A 42 -1.19 1.47 -9.80
CA GLU A 42 -1.70 2.59 -10.60
C GLU A 42 -0.81 3.84 -10.48
N ARG A 43 -0.43 4.22 -9.25
CA ARG A 43 0.37 5.43 -9.01
C ARG A 43 1.77 5.37 -9.63
N PHE A 44 2.39 4.19 -9.63
CA PHE A 44 3.74 3.99 -10.16
C PHE A 44 3.75 3.39 -11.58
N GLY A 45 2.58 3.21 -12.20
CA GLY A 45 2.47 2.65 -13.56
C GLY A 45 3.01 1.23 -13.69
N LEU A 46 2.89 0.41 -12.63
CA LEU A 46 3.45 -0.94 -12.56
C LEU A 46 2.54 -2.01 -13.17
N HIS A 47 1.69 -1.61 -14.13
CA HIS A 47 0.86 -2.54 -14.88
C HIS A 47 1.77 -3.32 -15.83
N GLY A 48 2.13 -4.54 -15.44
CA GLY A 48 2.99 -5.45 -16.19
C GLY A 48 2.36 -6.82 -16.33
#